data_AF-A0A8J7Z9S2-F1
#
_entry.id   AF-A0A8J7Z9S2-F1
#
_cell.length_a   1.000
_cell.length_b   1.000
_cell.length_c   1.000
_cell.angle_alpha   90.00
_cell.angle_beta   90.00
_cell.angle_gamma   90.00
#
_symmetry.space_group_name_H-M   'P 1'
#
loop_
_entity.id
_entity.type
_entity.pdbx_description
1 polymer ?
#
loop_
_entity_poly.entity_id
_entity_poly.type
_entity_poly.pdbx_seq_one_letter_code
_entity_poly.pdbx_strand_id
1 'polypeptide(L)' 'MPPRCPNCKGKMEYEPPNYVCTSCGLVINRYDFDKTKRKHFKGKTDEDDPYTEDKRKKKDYLDWYLSSDKDEYDE' A
#
# COMPACT_ATOMS: atom_id res chain seq x y z
N MET A 1 11.19 -3.61 5.61
CA MET A 1 10.11 -4.40 6.25
C MET A 1 10.43 -5.87 6.04
N PRO A 2 10.73 -6.66 7.10
CA PRO A 2 11.13 -8.05 6.95
C PRO A 2 10.00 -8.89 6.32
N PRO A 3 10.32 -9.93 5.51
CA PRO A 3 9.31 -10.82 4.95
C PRO A 3 8.57 -11.50 6.10
N ARG A 4 7.23 -11.35 6.09
CA ARG A 4 6.35 -11.92 7.11
C ARG A 4 5.66 -13.16 6.57
N CYS A 5 5.59 -14.18 7.41
CA CYS A 5 4.91 -15.41 7.06
C CYS A 5 3.40 -15.16 6.89
N PRO A 6 2.80 -15.60 5.77
CA PRO A 6 1.36 -15.42 5.54
C PRO A 6 0.50 -16.21 6.54
N ASN A 7 1.04 -17.28 7.13
CA ASN A 7 0.33 -18.11 8.11
C ASN A 7 0.42 -17.56 9.54
N CYS A 8 1.63 -17.45 10.12
CA CYS A 8 1.82 -17.09 11.53
C CYS A 8 2.24 -15.64 11.78
N LYS A 9 2.40 -14.82 10.73
CA LYS A 9 2.93 -13.44 10.78
C LYS A 9 4.35 -13.33 11.36
N GLY A 10 5.01 -14.46 11.62
CA GLY A 10 6.38 -14.54 12.11
C GLY A 10 7.39 -14.05 11.08
N LYS A 11 8.63 -13.85 11.53
CA LYS A 11 9.75 -13.47 10.67
C LYS A 11 10.07 -14.64 9.73
N MET A 12 10.33 -14.32 8.47
CA MET A 12 10.93 -15.27 7.53
C MET A 12 12.38 -14.88 7.26
N GLU A 13 13.21 -15.89 7.08
CA GLU A 13 14.60 -15.76 6.65
C GLU A 13 14.72 -16.23 5.20
N TYR A 14 15.57 -15.56 4.45
CA TYR A 14 15.75 -15.84 3.02
C TYR A 14 16.94 -16.78 2.85
N GLU A 15 16.64 -18.03 2.51
CA GLU A 15 17.60 -19.08 2.25
C GLU A 15 17.47 -19.49 0.77
N PRO A 16 18.27 -18.91 -0.15
CA PRO A 16 18.03 -19.03 -1.58
C PRO A 16 17.97 -20.49 -2.03
N PRO A 17 16.93 -20.91 -2.78
CA PRO A 17 15.92 -20.08 -3.46
C PRO A 17 14.62 -19.79 -2.67
N ASN A 18 14.52 -20.23 -1.41
CA ASN A 18 13.30 -20.26 -0.62
C ASN A 18 13.31 -19.24 0.54
N TYR A 19 12.14 -18.98 1.11
CA TYR A 19 12.00 -18.31 2.39
C TYR A 19 11.53 -19.32 3.43
N VAL A 20 12.16 -19.31 4.59
CA VAL A 20 11.84 -20.21 5.71
C VAL A 20 11.31 -19.39 6.87
N CYS A 21 10.14 -19.73 7.40
CA CYS A 21 9.64 -19.10 8.61
C CYS A 21 10.26 -19.72 9.86
N THR A 22 10.86 -18.91 10.72
CA THR A 22 11.49 -19.36 11.97
C THR A 22 10.49 -19.74 13.05
N SER A 23 9.23 -19.31 12.94
CA SER A 23 8.19 -19.57 13.96
C SER A 23 7.33 -20.78 13.66
N CYS A 24 7.04 -21.09 12.39
CA CYS A 24 6.18 -22.22 12.01
C CYS A 24 6.83 -23.24 11.07
N GLY A 25 8.08 -23.03 10.65
CA GLY A 25 8.79 -23.93 9.73
C GLY A 25 8.27 -23.92 8.30
N LEU A 26 7.40 -22.97 7.93
CA LEU A 26 6.87 -22.88 6.56
C LEU A 26 8.00 -22.52 5.59
N VAL A 27 8.18 -23.36 4.57
CA VAL A 27 9.09 -23.11 3.44
C VAL A 27 8.25 -22.65 2.25
N ILE A 28 8.55 -21.46 1.73
CA ILE A 28 7.85 -20.87 0.58
C ILE A 28 8.86 -20.44 -0.48
N ASN A 29 8.59 -20.76 -1.75
CA ASN A 29 9.43 -20.29 -2.85
C ASN A 29 9.26 -18.77 -3.03
N ARG A 30 10.31 -18.08 -3.49
CA ARG A 30 10.28 -16.64 -3.80
C ARG A 30 9.11 -16.24 -4.71
N TYR A 31 8.78 -17.08 -5.70
CA TYR A 31 7.65 -16.82 -6.60
C TYR A 31 6.30 -16.81 -5.86
N ASP A 32 6.07 -17.79 -4.99
CA ASP A 32 4.81 -17.93 -4.25
C ASP A 32 4.67 -16.88 -3.15
N PHE A 33 5.78 -16.51 -2.52
CA PHE A 33 5.85 -15.39 -1.60
C PHE A 33 5.46 -14.07 -2.28
N ASP A 34 5.99 -13.79 -3.48
CA ASP A 34 5.66 -12.57 -4.22
C ASP A 34 4.20 -12.56 -4.69
N LYS A 35 3.66 -13.71 -5.11
CA LYS A 35 2.24 -13.86 -5.45
C LYS A 35 1.33 -13.56 -4.26
N THR A 36 1.66 -14.11 -3.09
CA THR A 36 0.89 -13.90 -1.85
C THR A 36 0.99 -12.44 -1.38
N LYS A 37 2.20 -11.86 -1.45
CA LYS A 37 2.41 -10.43 -1.20
C LYS A 37 1.54 -9.58 -2.12
N ARG A 38 1.58 -9.80 -3.44
CA ARG A 38 0.76 -9.03 -4.39
C ARG A 38 -0.74 -9.13 -4.10
N LYS A 39 -1.25 -10.29 -3.66
CA LYS A 39 -2.66 -10.43 -3.24
C LYS A 39 -2.99 -9.58 -2.01
N HIS A 40 -2.13 -9.59 -0.99
CA HIS A 40 -2.33 -8.77 0.21
C HIS A 40 -2.18 -7.27 -0.05
N PHE A 41 -1.28 -6.87 -0.96
CA PHE A 41 -1.07 -5.47 -1.30
C PHE A 41 -2.11 -4.94 -2.32
N LYS A 42 -2.64 -5.77 -3.22
CA LYS A 42 -3.73 -5.37 -4.13
C LYS A 42 -5.06 -5.06 -3.41
N GLY A 43 -5.27 -5.58 -2.20
CA GLY A 43 -6.43 -5.22 -1.38
C GLY A 43 -6.30 -3.85 -0.69
N LYS A 44 -5.13 -3.22 -0.74
CA LYS A 44 -4.88 -1.85 -0.25
C LYS A 44 -4.71 -0.89 -1.42
N THR A 45 -5.59 -0.98 -2.41
CA THR A 45 -5.62 0.01 -3.49
C THR A 45 -6.28 1.29 -2.96
N ASP A 46 -5.45 2.31 -2.80
CA ASP A 46 -5.74 3.76 -2.80
C ASP A 46 -6.69 4.38 -1.77
N GLU A 47 -7.65 3.66 -1.19
CA GLU A 47 -8.70 4.29 -0.37
C GLU A 47 -8.29 4.57 1.10
N ASP A 48 -7.26 3.86 1.60
CA ASP A 48 -6.77 3.92 2.99
C ASP A 48 -5.34 4.48 3.09
N ASP A 49 -4.84 5.11 2.02
CA ASP A 49 -3.52 5.74 2.03
C ASP A 49 -3.66 7.21 2.47
N PRO A 50 -3.02 7.65 3.58
CA PRO A 50 -3.12 9.03 4.07
C PRO A 50 -2.67 10.06 3.02
N TYR A 51 -1.89 9.63 2.02
CA TYR A 51 -1.49 10.45 0.88
C TYR A 51 -2.64 10.76 -0.10
N THR A 52 -3.61 9.85 -0.23
CA THR A 52 -4.79 10.03 -1.10
C THR A 52 -5.78 11.02 -0.48
N GLU A 53 -5.95 10.98 0.85
CA GLU A 53 -6.81 11.92 1.58
C GLU A 53 -6.28 13.37 1.49
N ASP A 54 -4.95 13.54 1.62
CA ASP A 54 -4.28 14.83 1.48
C ASP A 54 -4.41 15.41 0.06
N LYS A 55 -4.31 14.55 -0.97
CA LYS A 55 -4.54 14.94 -2.37
C LYS A 55 -5.98 15.42 -2.62
N ARG A 56 -6.98 14.77 -2.03
CA ARG A 56 -8.39 15.18 -2.14
C ARG A 56 -8.60 16.58 -1.54
N LYS A 57 -8.14 16.80 -0.30
CA LYS A 57 -8.23 18.10 0.39
C LYS A 57 -7.56 19.24 -0.39
N LYS A 58 -6.38 18.99 -0.97
CA LYS A 58 -5.69 19.97 -1.82
C LYS A 58 -6.47 20.29 -3.09
N LYS A 59 -7.09 19.28 -3.71
CA LYS A 59 -7.90 19.46 -4.91
C LYS A 59 -9.17 20.27 -4.62
N ASP A 60 -9.87 19.97 -3.53
CA ASP A 60 -11.04 20.74 -3.07
C ASP A 60 -10.69 22.21 -2.77
N TYR A 61 -9.57 22.47 -2.09
CA TYR A 61 -9.12 23.85 -1.81
C TYR A 61 -8.79 24.62 -3.10
N LEU A 62 -8.09 23.97 -4.04
CA LEU A 62 -7.78 24.55 -5.35
C LEU A 62 -9.03 24.86 -6.15
N ASP A 63 -10.04 23.98 -6.11
CA ASP A 63 -11.29 24.16 -6.83
C ASP A 63 -12.10 25.35 -6.27
N TRP A 64 -12.25 25.43 -4.94
CA TRP A 64 -12.90 26.56 -4.26
C TRP A 64 -12.19 27.90 -4.50
N TYR A 65 -10.85 27.89 -4.46
CA TYR A 65 -10.07 29.10 -4.71
C TYR A 65 -10.26 29.59 -6.16
N LEU A 66 -10.18 28.67 -7.13
CA LEU A 66 -10.33 28.97 -8.55
C LEU A 66 -11.78 29.27 -8.97
N SER A 67 -12.79 28.86 -8.20
CA SER A 67 -14.17 29.30 -8.41
C SER A 67 -14.35 30.73 -7.92
N SER A 68 -13.82 31.05 -6.73
CA SER A 68 -13.92 32.38 -6.14
C SER A 68 -13.21 33.45 -6.97
N ASP A 69 -12.09 33.10 -7.62
CA ASP A 69 -11.33 33.98 -8.52
C ASP A 69 -12.08 34.26 -9.85
N LYS A 70 -12.93 33.32 -10.30
CA LYS A 70 -13.75 33.51 -11.50
C LYS A 70 -14.97 34.40 -11.24
N ASP A 71 -15.54 34.34 -10.04
CA ASP A 71 -16.66 35.22 -9.65
C ASP A 71 -16.22 36.69 -9.53
N GLU A 72 -14.93 36.97 -9.28
CA GLU A 72 -14.38 38.34 -9.18
C GLU A 72 -14.06 39.00 -10.55
N TYR A 73 -13.92 38.20 -11.62
CA TYR A 73 -13.53 38.70 -12.96
C TYR A 73 -14.71 38.90 -13.94
N ASP A 74 -15.93 38.50 -13.55
CA ASP A 74 -17.16 38.60 -14.37
C ASP A 74 -18.09 39.77 -13.95
N GLU A 75 -17.66 40.63 -13.01
CA GLU A 75 -18.30 41.91 -12.64
C GLU A 75 -17.45 43.12 -13.06
#